data_AF-A0A5S9MGA4-F1
#
_entry.id   AF-A0A5S9MGA4-F1
#
_cell.length_a   1.000
_cell.length_b   1.000
_cell.length_c   1.000
_cell.angle_alpha   90.00
_cell.angle_beta   90.00
_cell.angle_gamma   90.00
#
_symmetry.space_group_name_H-M   'P 1'
#
loop_
_entity.id
_entity.type
_entity.pdbx_description
1 polymer ?
#
loop_
_entity_poly.entity_id
_entity_poly.type
_entity_poly.pdbx_seq_one_letter_code
_entity_poly.pdbx_strand_id
1 'polypeptide(L)'
;MMRENNLHTVCEEAKCPNIHECWAVRRTATFMILGSVCTRACRFCAVKTGLPTELDLQEPERVADSVALMNLKHAVITAVARDDQKDGGAGVFAETVRAIRRKSPFTTIEVLPSDMGGNMIT
;
A
#
# COMPACT_ATOMS: atom_id res chain seq x y z
N MET A 1 -5.25 8.23 -12.76
CA MET A 1 -4.03 8.20 -11.94
C MET A 1 -3.80 6.85 -11.25
N MET A 2 -4.55 6.45 -10.21
CA MET A 2 -4.23 5.19 -9.48
C MET A 2 -4.38 3.93 -10.35
N ARG A 3 -5.49 3.80 -11.08
CA ARG A 3 -5.70 2.70 -12.03
C ARG A 3 -4.74 2.74 -13.23
N GLU A 4 -4.34 3.93 -13.66
CA GLU A 4 -3.38 4.11 -14.76
C GLU A 4 -1.96 3.69 -14.35
N ASN A 5 -1.61 3.86 -13.07
CA ASN A 5 -0.32 3.43 -12.50
C ASN A 5 -0.34 1.99 -11.98
N ASN A 6 -1.42 1.24 -12.23
CA ASN A 6 -1.62 -0.12 -11.70
C ASN A 6 -1.37 -0.20 -10.17
N LEU A 7 -2.00 0.72 -9.43
CA LEU A 7 -1.95 0.81 -7.97
C LEU A 7 -3.33 0.68 -7.36
N HIS A 8 -3.38 0.09 -6.18
CA HIS A 8 -4.59 0.03 -5.36
C HIS A 8 -4.49 0.98 -4.17
N THR A 9 -5.62 1.57 -3.79
CA THR A 9 -5.70 2.40 -2.58
C THR A 9 -6.85 1.91 -1.71
N VAL A 10 -6.65 1.88 -0.39
CA VAL A 10 -7.77 1.63 0.54
C VAL A 10 -8.85 2.70 0.35
N CYS A 11 -8.46 3.92 -0.01
CA CYS A 11 -9.38 5.02 -0.29
C CYS A 11 -10.44 4.64 -1.33
N GLU A 12 -10.03 3.99 -2.43
CA GLU A 12 -10.93 3.57 -3.51
C GLU A 12 -11.61 2.24 -3.20
N GLU A 13 -10.86 1.23 -2.74
CA GLU A 13 -11.38 -0.12 -2.50
C GLU A 13 -12.43 -0.15 -1.37
N ALA A 14 -12.24 0.67 -0.32
CA ALA A 14 -13.20 0.81 0.77
C ALA A 14 -14.27 1.89 0.53
N LYS A 15 -14.30 2.52 -0.65
CA LYS A 15 -15.23 3.63 -1.00
C LYS A 15 -15.24 4.72 0.07
N CYS A 16 -14.05 5.18 0.47
CA CYS A 16 -13.88 6.11 1.58
C CYS A 16 -14.57 7.45 1.27
N PRO A 17 -15.50 7.93 2.13
CA PRO A 17 -16.20 9.21 1.89
C PRO A 17 -15.27 10.42 2.00
N ASN A 18 -14.09 10.25 2.61
CA ASN A 18 -13.13 11.34 2.88
C ASN A 18 -12.08 11.51 1.77
N ILE A 19 -12.15 10.74 0.69
CA ILE A 19 -11.09 10.65 -0.33
C ILE A 19 -10.68 12.02 -0.90
N HIS A 20 -11.65 12.88 -1.22
CA HIS A 20 -11.40 14.20 -1.80
C HIS A 20 -10.72 15.14 -0.80
N GLU A 21 -11.15 15.14 0.46
CA GLU A 21 -10.55 15.96 1.51
C GLU A 21 -9.12 15.49 1.81
N CYS A 22 -8.93 14.18 1.94
CA CYS A 22 -7.62 13.58 2.18
C CYS A 22 -6.62 13.95 1.07
N TRP A 23 -6.99 13.74 -0.19
CA TRP A 23 -6.07 13.94 -1.31
C TRP A 23 -5.82 15.43 -1.60
N ALA A 24 -6.88 16.24 -1.66
CA ALA A 24 -6.77 17.63 -2.10
C ALA A 24 -6.35 18.59 -0.98
N VAL A 25 -6.93 18.45 0.22
CA VAL A 25 -6.74 19.42 1.32
C VAL A 25 -5.60 18.96 2.22
N ARG A 26 -5.68 17.73 2.72
CA ARG A 26 -4.70 17.20 3.69
C ARG A 26 -3.41 16.70 3.04
N ARG A 27 -3.42 16.47 1.72
CA ARG A 27 -2.31 15.86 0.97
C ARG A 27 -1.86 14.54 1.59
N THR A 28 -2.83 13.66 1.86
CA THR A 28 -2.62 12.33 2.41
C THR A 28 -3.33 11.27 1.58
N ALA A 29 -2.71 10.10 1.42
CA ALA A 29 -3.31 8.96 0.75
C ALA A 29 -2.82 7.65 1.39
N THR A 30 -3.66 6.62 1.31
CA THR A 30 -3.37 5.27 1.80
C THR A 30 -3.23 4.31 0.63
N PHE A 31 -2.01 3.86 0.37
CA PHE A 31 -1.69 2.91 -0.68
C PHE A 31 -1.83 1.48 -0.15
N MET A 32 -2.48 0.62 -0.93
CA MET A 32 -2.59 -0.80 -0.67
C MET A 32 -1.69 -1.54 -1.65
N ILE A 33 -0.53 -1.98 -1.18
CA ILE A 33 0.45 -2.73 -1.97
C ILE A 33 0.16 -4.23 -1.93
N LEU A 34 0.88 -5.01 -2.73
CA LEU A 34 0.77 -6.47 -2.87
C LEU A 34 -0.55 -6.95 -3.50
N GLY A 35 -1.23 -6.05 -4.21
CA GLY A 35 -2.45 -6.31 -4.96
C GLY A 35 -3.75 -6.06 -4.16
N SER A 36 -4.86 -6.53 -4.73
CA SER A 36 -6.23 -6.33 -4.23
C SER A 36 -6.92 -7.61 -3.74
N VAL A 37 -6.20 -8.73 -3.74
CA VAL A 37 -6.69 -10.04 -3.28
C VAL A 37 -5.92 -10.45 -2.04
N CYS A 38 -6.62 -10.75 -0.96
CA CYS A 38 -6.05 -11.13 0.33
C CYS A 38 -6.14 -12.64 0.55
N THR A 39 -5.07 -13.25 1.08
CA THR A 39 -5.08 -14.68 1.47
C THR A 39 -6.01 -14.98 2.66
N ARG A 40 -6.48 -13.94 3.36
CA ARG A 40 -7.32 -14.05 4.56
C ARG A 40 -8.75 -13.53 4.33
N ALA A 41 -9.67 -14.01 5.17
CA ALA A 41 -11.11 -13.74 5.10
C ALA A 41 -11.64 -13.03 6.35
N CYS A 42 -11.12 -11.84 6.66
CA CYS A 42 -11.59 -11.05 7.80
C CYS A 42 -13.05 -10.63 7.58
N ARG A 43 -13.96 -10.99 8.50
CA ARG A 43 -15.42 -10.77 8.34
C ARG A 43 -15.84 -9.31 8.15
N PHE A 44 -15.02 -8.37 8.59
CA PHE A 44 -15.28 -6.93 8.48
C PHE A 44 -14.59 -6.28 7.27
N CYS A 45 -13.71 -6.99 6.56
CA CYS A 45 -12.88 -6.43 5.51
C CYS A 45 -13.59 -6.52 4.15
N ALA A 46 -13.57 -5.42 3.39
CA ALA A 46 -14.16 -5.36 2.05
C ALA A 46 -13.24 -5.89 0.93
N VAL A 47 -11.99 -6.20 1.24
CA VAL A 47 -11.01 -6.71 0.28
C VAL A 47 -11.38 -8.12 -0.15
N LYS A 48 -11.25 -8.41 -1.45
CA LYS A 48 -11.55 -9.73 -2.01
C LYS A 48 -10.62 -10.79 -1.42
N THR A 49 -11.18 -11.88 -0.91
CA THR A 49 -10.39 -13.05 -0.50
C THR A 49 -10.08 -13.95 -1.70
N GLY A 50 -8.86 -14.47 -1.76
CA GLY A 50 -8.43 -15.45 -2.76
C GLY A 50 -6.91 -15.69 -2.71
N LEU A 51 -6.40 -16.47 -3.64
CA LEU A 51 -4.97 -16.64 -3.82
C LEU A 51 -4.45 -15.56 -4.80
N PRO A 52 -3.52 -14.68 -4.39
CA PRO A 52 -2.89 -13.73 -5.31
C PRO A 52 -2.08 -14.46 -6.37
N THR A 53 -2.14 -13.98 -7.61
CA THR A 53 -1.48 -14.66 -8.75
C THR A 53 -0.11 -14.09 -9.09
N GLU A 54 0.17 -12.85 -8.72
CA GLU A 54 1.40 -12.15 -9.13
C GLU A 54 2.02 -11.37 -7.95
N LEU A 55 3.34 -11.20 -8.01
CA LEU A 55 4.12 -10.34 -7.13
C LEU A 55 4.84 -9.31 -7.99
N ASP A 56 4.43 -8.04 -7.88
CA ASP A 56 5.01 -6.96 -8.67
C ASP A 56 6.11 -6.24 -7.89
N LEU A 57 7.36 -6.54 -8.22
CA LEU A 57 8.53 -5.91 -7.59
C LEU A 57 8.78 -4.46 -8.04
N GLN A 58 8.08 -3.97 -9.07
CA GLN A 58 8.14 -2.57 -9.50
C GLN A 58 7.07 -1.69 -8.83
N GLU A 59 6.11 -2.29 -8.10
CA GLU A 59 5.08 -1.58 -7.36
C GLU A 59 5.65 -0.51 -6.39
N PRO A 60 6.74 -0.77 -5.62
CA PRO A 60 7.38 0.23 -4.76
C PRO A 60 7.73 1.54 -5.48
N GLU A 61 8.28 1.46 -6.70
CA GLU A 61 8.69 2.62 -7.48
C GLU A 61 7.48 3.43 -7.95
N ARG A 62 6.42 2.76 -8.40
CA ARG A 62 5.18 3.42 -8.85
C ARG A 62 4.43 4.07 -7.70
N VAL A 63 4.45 3.48 -6.50
CA VAL A 63 3.93 4.13 -5.29
C VAL A 63 4.72 5.41 -5.02
N ALA A 64 6.05 5.36 -5.06
CA ALA A 64 6.89 6.53 -4.84
C ALA A 64 6.66 7.63 -5.90
N ASP A 65 6.46 7.27 -7.17
CA ASP A 65 6.10 8.22 -8.23
C ASP A 65 4.75 8.88 -7.95
N SER A 66 3.77 8.10 -7.50
CA SER A 66 2.43 8.61 -7.17
C SER A 66 2.47 9.55 -5.97
N VAL A 67 3.26 9.22 -4.93
CA VAL A 67 3.49 10.10 -3.77
C VAL A 67 4.09 11.43 -4.20
N ALA A 68 5.10 11.41 -5.07
CA ALA A 68 5.76 12.60 -5.58
C ALA A 68 4.83 13.44 -6.46
N LEU A 69 4.13 12.80 -7.41
CA LEU A 69 3.19 13.45 -8.33
C LEU A 69 2.03 14.12 -7.60
N MET A 70 1.49 13.47 -6.57
CA MET A 70 0.42 14.02 -5.73
C MET A 70 0.94 15.04 -4.72
N ASN A 71 2.26 15.20 -4.58
CA ASN A 71 2.90 16.08 -3.60
C ASN A 71 2.37 15.84 -2.16
N LEU A 72 2.29 14.57 -1.75
CA LEU A 72 1.73 14.20 -0.45
C LEU A 72 2.62 14.68 0.70
N LYS A 73 1.99 15.20 1.76
CA LYS A 73 2.65 15.46 3.05
C LYS A 73 2.82 14.21 3.89
N HIS A 74 1.87 13.28 3.75
CA HIS A 74 1.83 12.05 4.52
C HIS A 74 1.35 10.90 3.63
N ALA A 75 2.03 9.76 3.69
CA ALA A 75 1.66 8.56 2.96
C ALA A 75 1.50 7.39 3.94
N VAL A 76 0.35 6.74 3.91
CA VAL A 76 0.12 5.50 4.66
C VAL A 76 0.31 4.33 3.71
N ILE A 77 1.16 3.38 4.07
CA ILE A 77 1.42 2.18 3.30
C ILE A 77 0.82 0.99 4.05
N THR A 78 -0.11 0.29 3.41
CA THR A 78 -0.71 -0.95 3.91
C THR A 78 -0.70 -1.99 2.81
N ALA A 79 -1.04 -3.23 3.14
CA ALA A 79 -1.08 -4.31 2.16
C ALA A 79 -2.17 -5.31 2.50
N VAL A 80 -2.54 -6.10 1.50
CA VAL A 80 -3.25 -7.36 1.72
C VAL A 80 -2.32 -8.38 2.41
N ALA A 81 -2.90 -9.36 3.11
CA ALA A 81 -2.12 -10.47 3.63
C ALA A 81 -1.61 -11.34 2.46
N ARG A 82 -0.31 -11.67 2.50
CA ARG A 82 0.40 -12.51 1.53
C ARG A 82 0.99 -13.73 2.23
N ASP A 83 0.12 -14.57 2.79
CA ASP A 83 0.56 -15.82 3.44
C ASP A 83 1.19 -16.81 2.44
N ASP A 84 1.04 -16.56 1.13
CA ASP A 84 1.73 -17.26 0.04
C ASP A 84 3.21 -16.88 -0.10
N GLN A 85 3.63 -15.74 0.47
CA GLN A 85 5.01 -15.25 0.43
C GLN A 85 5.76 -15.64 1.70
N LYS A 86 7.03 -16.04 1.54
CA LYS A 86 7.86 -16.52 2.66
C LYS A 86 8.06 -15.46 3.76
N ASP A 87 8.14 -14.19 3.38
CA ASP A 87 8.33 -13.05 4.29
C ASP A 87 7.02 -12.28 4.56
N GLY A 88 5.87 -12.81 4.11
CA GLY A 88 4.59 -12.12 4.23
C GLY A 88 4.49 -10.78 3.48
N GLY A 89 5.45 -10.47 2.60
CA GLY A 89 5.52 -9.19 1.88
C GLY A 89 6.38 -8.10 2.54
N ALA A 90 7.08 -8.41 3.64
CA ALA A 90 7.92 -7.47 4.38
C ALA A 90 8.96 -6.74 3.49
N GLY A 91 9.59 -7.45 2.56
CA GLY A 91 10.55 -6.87 1.62
C GLY A 91 9.95 -5.77 0.76
N VAL A 92 8.72 -5.96 0.27
CA VAL A 92 8.03 -4.96 -0.57
C VAL A 92 7.66 -3.71 0.24
N PHE A 93 7.25 -3.87 1.50
CA PHE A 93 7.09 -2.72 2.40
C PHE A 93 8.39 -1.93 2.54
N ALA A 94 9.51 -2.60 2.84
CA ALA A 94 10.79 -1.96 3.03
C ALA A 94 11.26 -1.20 1.76
N GLU A 95 11.13 -1.82 0.59
CA GLU A 95 11.45 -1.17 -0.68
C GLU A 95 10.53 0.01 -1.00
N THR A 96 9.24 -0.08 -0.66
CA THR A 96 8.30 1.04 -0.83
C THR A 96 8.70 2.24 0.01
N VAL A 97 9.05 2.02 1.29
CA VAL A 97 9.54 3.08 2.18
C VAL A 97 10.83 3.71 1.63
N ARG A 98 11.79 2.88 1.17
CA ARG A 98 13.05 3.37 0.57
C ARG A 98 12.79 4.19 -0.69
N ALA A 99 11.92 3.72 -1.58
CA ALA A 99 11.58 4.42 -2.82
C ALA A 99 10.93 5.78 -2.55
N ILE A 100 9.97 5.85 -1.62
CA ILE A 100 9.33 7.11 -1.22
C ILE A 100 10.37 8.06 -0.63
N ARG A 101 11.25 7.60 0.27
CA ARG A 101 12.30 8.46 0.85
C ARG A 101 13.26 9.02 -0.21
N ARG A 102 13.55 8.27 -1.28
CA ARG A 102 14.39 8.75 -2.40
C ARG A 102 13.70 9.87 -3.19
N LYS A 103 12.42 9.71 -3.54
CA LYS A 103 11.70 10.65 -4.42
C LYS A 103 11.00 11.79 -3.68
N SER A 104 10.66 11.60 -2.40
CA SER A 104 9.88 12.52 -1.59
C SER A 104 10.40 12.56 -0.15
N PRO A 105 11.61 13.09 0.09
CA PRO A 105 12.30 13.01 1.39
C PRO A 105 11.57 13.72 2.54
N PHE A 106 10.64 14.63 2.24
CA PHE A 106 9.87 15.39 3.23
C PHE A 106 8.48 14.79 3.52
N THR A 107 8.06 13.79 2.76
CA THR A 107 6.80 13.10 3.01
C THR A 107 6.97 12.19 4.22
N THR A 108 6.11 12.36 5.21
CA THR A 108 6.07 11.45 6.36
C THR A 108 5.40 10.14 5.96
N ILE A 109 5.87 9.02 6.51
CA ILE A 109 5.42 7.68 6.11
C ILE A 109 4.89 6.95 7.35
N GLU A 110 3.67 6.42 7.26
CA GLU A 110 3.09 5.49 8.22
C GLU A 110 2.96 4.11 7.56
N VAL A 111 3.23 3.05 8.33
CA VAL A 111 3.09 1.67 7.85
C VAL A 111 2.03 0.97 8.70
N LEU A 112 1.00 0.44 8.03
CA LEU A 112 -0.06 -0.38 8.61
C LEU A 112 0.07 -1.81 8.03
N PRO A 113 0.95 -2.64 8.59
CA PRO A 113 1.23 -3.97 8.06
C PRO A 113 0.20 -5.00 8.52
N SER A 114 0.23 -6.19 7.91
CA SER A 114 -0.34 -7.39 8.51
C SER A 114 0.54 -7.87 9.68
N ASP A 115 0.12 -8.94 10.37
CA ASP A 115 0.95 -9.55 11.41
C ASP A 115 2.21 -10.26 10.87
N MET A 116 2.30 -10.52 9.57
CA MET A 116 3.38 -11.28 8.91
C MET A 116 3.69 -12.62 9.61
N GLY A 117 2.67 -13.25 10.21
CA GLY A 117 2.82 -14.49 10.97
C GLY A 117 3.59 -14.35 12.28
N GLY A 118 3.87 -13.12 12.74
CA GLY A 118 4.65 -12.85 13.95
C GLY A 118 6.16 -13.06 13.80
N ASN A 119 6.65 -13.26 12.58
CA ASN A 119 8.07 -13.50 12.32
C ASN A 119 8.87 -12.20 12.32
N MET A 120 10.03 -12.22 12.96
CA MET A 120 10.97 -11.11 12.90
C MET A 120 11.59 -11.02 11.50
N ILE A 121 11.51 -9.84 10.90
CA ILE A 121 12.26 -9.49 9.69
C ILE A 121 13.75 -9.54 10.08
N THR A 122 14.45 -10.57 9.64
CA THR A 122 15.90 -10.74 9.85
C THR A 122 16.67 -10.26 8.63
#